data_AF-A0AAX3EKE8-F1
#
_entry.id   AF-A0AAX3EKE8-F1
#
_cell.length_a   1.000
_cell.length_b   1.000
_cell.length_c   1.000
_cell.angle_alpha   90.00
_cell.angle_beta   90.00
_cell.angle_gamma   90.00
#
_symmetry.space_group_name_H-M   'P 1'
#
loop_
_entity.id
_entity.type
_entity.pdbx_description
1 polymer ?
#
loop_
_entity_poly.entity_id
_entity_poly.type
_entity_poly.pdbx_seq_one_letter_code
_entity_poly.pdbx_strand_id
1 'polypeptide(L)'
;MNAFQRTPSRSALVLLLALGASGTLAGCSDPGAITCDEYAAQPYSERKKTEKALLEAHNLETLNLNNTLGLQTALSNFCGVYGFQGMDKARSNGSKPIDTAVNWASNKW
;
A
#
# COMPACT_ATOMS: atom_id res chain seq x y z
N MET A 1 48.00 -5.93 -40.11
CA MET A 1 47.04 -4.90 -40.60
C MET A 1 45.94 -4.84 -39.56
N ASN A 2 45.72 -3.71 -38.88
CA ASN A 2 44.44 -3.38 -38.21
C ASN A 2 44.57 -2.00 -37.55
N ALA A 3 44.15 -0.98 -38.28
CA ALA A 3 43.79 0.33 -37.75
C ALA A 3 42.68 0.87 -38.66
N PHE A 4 41.50 1.15 -38.10
CA PHE A 4 40.68 2.31 -38.42
C PHE A 4 39.48 2.32 -37.46
N GLN A 5 39.60 3.13 -36.41
CA GLN A 5 38.43 3.64 -35.70
C GLN A 5 37.78 4.74 -36.55
N ARG A 6 36.44 4.72 -36.66
CA ARG A 6 35.61 5.88 -36.99
C ARG A 6 34.34 5.86 -36.15
N THR A 7 34.26 6.78 -35.20
CA THR A 7 33.06 7.32 -34.54
C THR A 7 32.18 8.10 -35.55
N PRO A 8 31.04 8.72 -35.15
CA PRO A 8 29.89 8.22 -34.39
C PRO A 8 28.57 8.53 -35.17
N SER A 9 27.49 7.76 -34.98
CA SER A 9 26.16 8.16 -35.47
C SER A 9 25.17 8.23 -34.32
N ARG A 10 24.62 9.44 -34.13
CA ARG A 10 23.56 9.79 -33.20
C ARG A 10 22.24 9.15 -33.63
N SER A 11 21.60 8.41 -32.73
CA SER A 11 20.15 8.16 -32.62
C SER A 11 19.95 7.51 -31.24
N ALA A 12 19.68 8.27 -30.18
CA ALA A 12 18.35 8.74 -29.75
C ALA A 12 17.47 7.63 -29.14
N LEU A 13 17.31 7.70 -27.82
CA LEU A 13 16.23 7.18 -26.95
C LEU A 13 16.00 5.66 -26.94
N VAL A 14 15.77 4.98 -25.81
CA VAL A 14 14.79 5.26 -24.76
C VAL A 14 15.28 4.64 -23.44
N LEU A 15 15.11 5.39 -22.35
CA LEU A 15 15.22 4.91 -20.97
C LEU A 15 14.18 3.79 -20.73
N LEU A 16 14.64 2.62 -20.27
CA LEU A 16 13.80 1.72 -19.47
C LEU A 16 14.43 1.61 -18.08
N LEU A 17 14.18 2.66 -17.28
CA LEU A 17 14.15 2.58 -15.83
C LEU A 17 12.99 1.65 -15.45
N ALA A 18 13.27 0.37 -15.24
CA ALA A 18 12.43 -0.48 -14.40
C ALA A 18 13.22 -0.77 -13.12
N LEU A 19 13.53 0.29 -12.36
CA LEU A 19 13.90 0.14 -10.96
C LEU A 19 12.62 -0.13 -10.16
N GLY A 20 12.64 -1.27 -9.46
CA GLY A 20 12.24 -1.32 -8.05
C GLY A 20 10.75 -1.32 -7.76
N ALA A 21 10.22 -2.52 -7.52
CA ALA A 21 9.44 -2.80 -6.32
C ALA A 21 9.31 -4.32 -6.16
N SER A 22 10.43 -5.00 -5.93
CA SER A 22 10.40 -6.26 -5.19
C SER A 22 10.05 -5.89 -3.76
N GLY A 23 8.76 -5.67 -3.48
CA GLY A 23 8.25 -5.47 -2.14
C GLY A 23 8.47 -6.74 -1.34
N THR A 24 9.66 -6.88 -0.76
CA THR A 24 9.89 -7.81 0.32
C THR A 24 8.98 -7.35 1.46
N LEU A 25 7.85 -8.03 1.66
CA LEU A 25 7.02 -7.95 2.87
C LEU A 25 7.78 -8.51 4.09
N ALA A 26 9.05 -8.14 4.26
CA ALA A 26 9.79 -8.37 5.49
C ALA A 26 9.27 -7.32 6.49
N GLY A 27 8.42 -7.80 7.40
CA GLY A 27 7.60 -6.98 8.29
C GLY A 27 8.31 -5.75 8.85
N CYS A 28 7.86 -4.58 8.40
CA CYS A 28 7.89 -3.41 9.27
C CYS A 28 7.00 -3.73 10.46
N SER A 29 7.52 -3.58 11.68
CA SER A 29 6.84 -3.88 12.95
C SER A 29 5.58 -3.02 13.21
N ASP A 30 5.16 -2.22 12.24
CA ASP A 30 4.03 -1.33 12.30
C ASP A 30 3.04 -1.68 11.17
N PRO A 31 1.88 -2.29 11.48
CA PRO A 31 0.87 -2.64 10.47
C PRO A 31 0.25 -1.40 9.81
N GLY A 32 0.38 -0.21 10.40
CA GLY A 32 -0.13 1.05 9.88
C GLY A 32 0.78 1.74 8.86
N ALA A 33 2.04 1.31 8.77
CA ALA A 33 3.07 1.90 7.91
C ALA A 33 2.91 1.54 6.44
N ILE A 34 2.16 0.48 6.11
CA ILE A 34 1.87 0.17 4.71
C ILE A 34 1.07 1.29 4.08
N THR A 35 1.31 1.54 2.81
CA THR A 35 0.65 2.58 2.05
C THR A 35 -0.74 2.14 1.57
N CYS A 36 -1.60 3.09 1.22
CA CYS A 36 -2.88 2.78 0.59
C CYS A 36 -2.73 1.93 -0.68
N ASP A 37 -1.69 2.15 -1.50
CA ASP A 37 -1.45 1.35 -2.70
C ASP A 37 -1.10 -0.11 -2.36
N GLU A 38 -0.23 -0.32 -1.37
CA GLU A 38 0.09 -1.66 -0.88
C GLU A 38 -1.13 -2.36 -0.27
N TYR A 39 -1.94 -1.62 0.49
CA TYR A 39 -3.21 -2.10 1.03
C TYR A 39 -4.22 -2.45 -0.07
N ALA A 40 -4.33 -1.63 -1.13
CA ALA A 40 -5.23 -1.87 -2.25
C ALA A 40 -4.86 -3.12 -3.05
N ALA A 41 -3.56 -3.39 -3.20
CA ALA A 41 -3.04 -4.57 -3.88
C ALA A 41 -3.30 -5.89 -3.13
N GLN A 42 -3.60 -5.82 -1.84
CA GLN A 42 -3.88 -7.01 -1.05
C GLN A 42 -5.21 -7.68 -1.46
N PRO A 43 -5.23 -9.03 -1.60
CA PRO A 43 -6.50 -9.75 -1.68
C PRO A 43 -7.27 -9.58 -0.37
N TYR A 44 -8.59 -9.75 -0.42
CA TYR A 44 -9.47 -9.50 0.72
C TYR A 44 -9.08 -10.25 2.01
N SER A 45 -8.55 -11.47 1.93
CA SER A 45 -8.07 -12.21 3.10
C SER A 45 -6.88 -11.55 3.78
N GLU A 46 -5.94 -10.99 3.02
CA GLU A 46 -4.78 -10.28 3.56
C GLU A 46 -5.17 -8.91 4.10
N ARG A 47 -6.10 -8.19 3.42
CA ARG A 47 -6.67 -6.95 3.97
C ARG A 47 -7.28 -7.15 5.35
N LYS A 48 -8.04 -8.24 5.54
CA LYS A 48 -8.58 -8.57 6.88
C LYS A 48 -7.51 -8.85 7.93
N LYS A 49 -6.37 -9.44 7.55
CA LYS A 49 -5.25 -9.63 8.48
C LYS A 49 -4.60 -8.30 8.84
N THR A 50 -4.40 -7.43 7.86
CA THR A 50 -3.90 -6.06 8.05
C THR A 50 -4.82 -5.27 8.99
N GLU A 51 -6.13 -5.26 8.73
CA GLU A 51 -7.12 -4.59 9.57
C GLU A 51 -7.08 -5.10 11.01
N LYS A 52 -7.01 -6.43 11.19
CA LYS A 52 -6.90 -7.05 12.52
C LYS A 52 -5.63 -6.62 13.24
N ALA A 53 -4.49 -6.68 12.56
CA ALA A 53 -3.19 -6.29 13.13
C ALA A 53 -3.18 -4.80 13.50
N LEU A 54 -3.83 -3.96 12.71
CA LEU A 54 -3.95 -2.52 12.97
C LEU A 54 -4.80 -2.25 14.22
N LEU A 55 -5.93 -2.93 14.38
CA LEU A 55 -6.71 -2.85 15.63
C LEU A 55 -5.90 -3.31 16.85
N GLU A 56 -5.17 -4.41 16.73
CA GLU A 56 -4.31 -4.92 17.81
C GLU A 56 -3.19 -3.94 18.19
N ALA A 57 -2.54 -3.31 17.20
CA ALA A 57 -1.49 -2.31 17.42
C ALA A 57 -2.01 -1.09 18.19
N HIS A 58 -3.30 -0.76 18.05
CA HIS A 58 -3.97 0.34 18.74
C HIS A 58 -4.77 -0.10 19.97
N ASN A 59 -4.54 -1.33 20.47
CA ASN A 59 -5.22 -1.90 21.65
C ASN A 59 -6.76 -1.93 21.55
N LEU A 60 -7.30 -2.06 20.33
CA LEU A 60 -8.72 -2.17 20.09
C LEU A 60 -9.16 -3.63 19.99
N GLU A 61 -10.35 -3.92 20.52
CA GLU A 61 -10.94 -5.26 20.45
C GLU A 61 -11.28 -5.62 19.00
N THR A 62 -10.72 -6.73 18.51
CA THR A 62 -10.86 -7.20 17.12
C THR A 62 -12.17 -7.94 16.84
N LEU A 63 -12.87 -8.40 17.88
CA LEU A 63 -14.19 -9.02 17.78
C LEU A 63 -15.33 -8.00 17.89
N ASN A 64 -15.00 -6.75 18.21
CA ASN A 64 -15.97 -5.67 18.25
C ASN A 64 -16.34 -5.26 16.82
N LEU A 65 -17.61 -5.44 16.47
CA LEU A 65 -18.11 -5.14 15.13
C LEU A 65 -17.99 -3.65 14.79
N ASN A 66 -18.17 -2.74 15.76
CA ASN A 66 -18.09 -1.31 15.52
C ASN A 66 -16.66 -0.88 15.19
N ASN A 67 -15.67 -1.42 15.92
CA ASN A 67 -14.25 -1.16 15.63
C ASN A 67 -13.87 -1.64 14.22
N THR A 68 -14.32 -2.85 13.85
CA THR A 68 -14.02 -3.44 12.55
C THR A 68 -14.66 -2.66 11.41
N LEU A 69 -15.95 -2.35 11.51
CA LEU A 69 -16.69 -1.61 10.48
C LEU A 69 -16.24 -0.16 10.38
N GLY A 70 -15.95 0.49 11.50
CA GLY A 70 -15.41 1.84 11.56
C GLY A 70 -14.05 1.91 10.86
N LEU A 71 -13.15 0.97 11.17
CA LEU A 71 -11.85 0.87 10.53
C LEU A 71 -11.97 0.62 9.02
N GLN A 72 -12.78 -0.36 8.61
CA GLN A 72 -12.99 -0.66 7.20
C GLN A 72 -13.54 0.53 6.42
N THR A 73 -14.49 1.27 7.02
CA THR A 73 -15.07 2.47 6.43
C THR A 73 -14.04 3.59 6.31
N ALA A 74 -13.24 3.81 7.35
CA ALA A 74 -12.17 4.80 7.35
C ALA A 74 -11.12 4.52 6.26
N LEU A 75 -10.62 3.27 6.18
CA LEU A 75 -9.68 2.84 5.15
C LEU A 75 -10.27 2.92 3.75
N SER A 76 -11.52 2.49 3.57
CA SER A 76 -12.19 2.54 2.26
C SER A 76 -12.37 3.98 1.78
N ASN A 77 -12.76 4.90 2.66
CA ASN A 77 -12.92 6.31 2.33
C ASN A 77 -11.57 7.00 2.08
N PHE A 78 -10.57 6.70 2.90
CA PHE A 78 -9.26 7.32 2.79
C PHE A 78 -8.47 6.82 1.56
N CYS A 79 -8.42 5.51 1.34
CA CYS A 79 -7.67 4.90 0.23
C CYS A 79 -8.51 4.72 -1.04
N GLY A 80 -9.84 4.83 -0.98
CA GLY A 80 -10.73 4.58 -2.12
C GLY A 80 -10.73 3.11 -2.59
N VAL A 81 -10.54 2.18 -1.65
CA VAL A 81 -10.51 0.73 -1.89
C VAL A 81 -11.90 0.15 -1.66
N TYR A 82 -12.46 -0.49 -2.68
CA TYR A 82 -13.80 -1.08 -2.63
C TYR A 82 -13.80 -2.47 -3.29
N GLY A 83 -14.59 -3.40 -2.74
CA GLY A 83 -14.75 -4.76 -3.28
C GLY A 83 -13.79 -5.81 -2.71
N PHE A 84 -13.94 -7.05 -3.19
CA PHE A 84 -13.29 -8.25 -2.64
C PHE A 84 -11.98 -8.65 -3.34
N GLN A 85 -11.68 -8.08 -4.51
CA GLN A 85 -10.43 -8.37 -5.23
C GLN A 85 -9.37 -7.33 -4.86
N GLY A 86 -8.10 -7.70 -4.93
CA GLY A 86 -7.02 -6.71 -4.93
C GLY A 86 -7.17 -5.81 -6.15
N MET A 87 -6.84 -4.53 -6.00
CA MET A 87 -6.73 -3.58 -7.11
C MET A 87 -5.26 -3.27 -7.34
N ASP A 88 -4.86 -2.94 -8.57
CA ASP A 88 -3.46 -2.61 -8.86
C ASP A 88 -2.92 -1.45 -8.00
N LYS A 89 -3.80 -0.53 -7.59
CA LYS A 89 -3.47 0.62 -6.73
C LYS A 89 -4.71 1.21 -6.06
N ALA A 90 -4.50 2.05 -5.05
CA ALA A 90 -5.56 2.81 -4.40
C ALA A 90 -6.14 3.88 -5.33
N ARG A 91 -7.41 4.25 -5.13
CA ARG A 91 -8.01 5.36 -5.88
C ARG A 91 -7.66 6.72 -5.29
N SER A 92 -7.27 6.76 -4.02
CA SER A 92 -6.91 7.97 -3.30
C SER A 92 -5.76 7.69 -2.34
N ASN A 93 -4.96 8.72 -2.02
CA ASN A 93 -3.91 8.68 -0.99
C ASN A 93 -2.90 7.54 -1.14
N GLY A 94 -2.61 7.10 -2.37
CA GLY A 94 -1.82 5.89 -2.66
C GLY A 94 -0.52 5.72 -1.88
N SER A 95 0.28 6.79 -1.74
CA SER A 95 1.55 6.77 -1.00
C SER A 95 1.42 7.10 0.50
N LYS A 96 0.20 7.35 1.00
CA LYS A 96 -0.02 7.66 2.41
C LYS A 96 -0.13 6.38 3.23
N PRO A 97 0.46 6.34 4.43
CA PRO A 97 0.30 5.22 5.36
C PRO A 97 -1.17 5.04 5.75
N ILE A 98 -1.63 3.79 5.86
CA ILE A 98 -3.01 3.50 6.22
C ILE A 98 -3.36 3.92 7.66
N ASP A 99 -2.37 4.07 8.54
CA ASP A 99 -2.58 4.56 9.90
C ASP A 99 -3.18 5.97 9.94
N THR A 100 -2.92 6.76 8.89
CA THR A 100 -3.44 8.14 8.76
C THR A 100 -4.93 8.20 8.43
N ALA A 101 -5.55 7.08 8.06
CA ALA A 101 -6.97 7.01 7.76
C ALA A 101 -7.85 7.13 9.03
N VAL A 102 -7.28 6.85 10.20
CA VAL A 102 -8.02 6.66 11.44
C VAL A 102 -7.55 7.66 12.49
N ASN A 103 -8.49 8.35 13.14
CA ASN A 103 -8.20 9.17 14.32
C ASN A 103 -8.23 8.30 15.59
N TRP A 104 -7.13 7.61 15.89
CA TRP A 104 -7.03 6.67 17.02
C TRP A 104 -7.40 7.23 18.40
N ALA A 105 -7.40 8.56 18.57
CA ALA A 105 -7.86 9.22 19.78
C ALA A 105 -9.40 9.31 19.91
N SER A 106 -10.16 8.99 18.85
CA SER A 106 -11.61 9.00 18.89
C SER A 106 -12.16 7.77 19.61
N ASN A 107 -13.03 8.01 20.60
CA ASN A 107 -13.75 6.97 21.34
C ASN A 107 -15.13 6.65 20.75
N LYS A 108 -15.46 7.19 19.57
CA LYS A 108 -16.72 6.96 18.86
C LYS A 108 -16.46 6.70 17.38
N TRP A 109 -16.98 5.58 16.91
CA TRP A 109 -16.88 5.06 15.53
C TRP A 109 -18.18 4.35 15.17
#